data_AF-A0A6I2FQ11-F1
#
_entry.id   AF-A0A6I2FQ11-F1
#
_cell.length_a   1.000
_cell.length_b   1.000
_cell.length_c   1.000
_cell.angle_alpha   90.00
_cell.angle_beta   90.00
_cell.angle_gamma   90.00
#
_symmetry.space_group_name_H-M   'P 1'
#
loop_
_entity.id
_entity.type
_entity.pdbx_description
1 polymer ?
#
loop_
_entity_poly.entity_id
_entity_poly.type
_entity_poly.pdbx_seq_one_letter_code
_entity_poly.pdbx_strand_id
1 'polypeptide(L)'
;MTDPTGDQTRDVSIPRRASLELLRAEAADELAVVIHERLLGGEDPWDFMEDLPSVDELVVLTLRAENIAANGGVRPNSSRHYRVLRQIALEYPALTPTVWHLLGDAKAYRRWDAVPQADVS
;
A
#
# COMPACT_ATOMS: atom_id res chain seq x y z
N MET A 1 -13.18 -38.57 4.17
CA MET A 1 -12.94 -37.69 5.34
C MET A 1 -11.50 -37.26 5.26
N THR A 2 -11.24 -36.23 4.46
CA THR A 2 -9.91 -35.68 4.19
C THR A 2 -10.05 -34.17 4.35
N ASP A 3 -9.20 -33.63 5.19
CA ASP A 3 -9.22 -32.27 5.74
C ASP A 3 -9.15 -31.18 4.65
N PRO A 4 -10.10 -30.22 4.58
CA PRO A 4 -10.06 -29.11 3.62
C PRO A 4 -9.27 -27.89 4.11
N THR A 5 -8.42 -28.00 5.14
CA THR A 5 -7.79 -26.83 5.80
C THR A 5 -6.26 -26.79 5.67
N GLY A 6 -5.72 -27.29 4.57
CA GLY A 6 -4.29 -27.21 4.27
C GLY A 6 -3.92 -25.94 3.49
N ASP A 7 -2.97 -25.15 4.02
CA ASP A 7 -2.17 -24.14 3.31
C ASP A 7 -2.75 -22.71 3.13
N GLN A 8 -3.28 -22.10 4.21
CA GLN A 8 -3.50 -20.63 4.28
C GLN A 8 -2.30 -19.88 4.91
N THR A 9 -1.23 -20.60 5.20
CA THR A 9 0.03 -20.12 5.79
C THR A 9 1.08 -19.79 4.75
N ARG A 10 0.69 -19.59 3.48
CA ARG A 10 1.62 -19.06 2.48
C ARG A 10 2.21 -17.76 2.99
N ASP A 11 3.52 -17.86 3.16
CA ASP A 11 4.39 -16.97 3.88
C ASP A 11 4.13 -15.53 3.44
N VAL A 12 3.68 -14.67 4.36
CA VAL A 12 3.61 -13.23 4.12
C VAL A 12 5.04 -12.72 4.23
N SER A 13 5.91 -13.20 3.35
CA SER A 13 7.29 -12.74 3.27
C SER A 13 7.29 -11.54 2.34
N ILE A 14 7.59 -10.36 2.90
CA ILE A 14 8.02 -9.21 2.13
C ILE A 14 9.54 -9.18 2.28
N PRO A 15 10.30 -9.84 1.38
CA PRO A 15 11.75 -9.74 1.44
C PRO A 15 12.13 -8.26 1.31
N ARG A 16 13.06 -7.81 2.14
CA ARG A 16 13.60 -6.45 2.07
C ARG A 16 14.37 -6.27 0.77
N ARG A 17 13.66 -5.85 -0.28
CA ARG A 17 14.17 -5.73 -1.66
C ARG A 17 14.95 -4.44 -1.91
N ALA A 18 14.73 -3.42 -1.09
CA ALA A 18 15.33 -2.10 -1.20
C ALA A 18 15.56 -1.45 0.18
N SER A 19 16.46 -0.45 0.23
CA SER A 19 16.61 0.40 1.41
C SER A 19 15.38 1.29 1.59
N LEU A 20 15.09 1.68 2.83
CA LEU A 20 13.95 2.58 3.09
C LEU A 20 14.14 3.96 2.46
N GLU A 21 15.38 4.43 2.37
CA GLU A 21 15.71 5.70 1.72
C GLU A 21 15.37 5.66 0.22
N LEU A 22 15.70 4.56 -0.45
CA LEU A 22 15.35 4.36 -1.86
C LEU A 22 13.82 4.32 -2.04
N LEU A 23 13.12 3.54 -1.22
CA LEU A 23 11.65 3.46 -1.27
C LEU A 23 10.98 4.83 -1.05
N ARG A 24 11.54 5.65 -0.15
CA ARG A 24 11.04 7.01 0.09
C ARG A 24 11.31 7.95 -1.07
N ALA A 25 12.46 7.82 -1.73
CA ALA A 25 12.76 8.61 -2.93
C ALA A 25 11.79 8.24 -4.06
N GLU A 26 11.61 6.95 -4.34
CA GLU A 26 10.66 6.46 -5.34
C GLU A 26 9.22 6.92 -5.02
N ALA A 27 8.76 6.75 -3.78
CA ALA A 27 7.44 7.22 -3.39
C ALA A 27 7.26 8.75 -3.50
N ALA A 28 8.30 9.54 -3.23
CA ALA A 28 8.24 10.99 -3.41
C ALA A 28 8.10 11.37 -4.90
N ASP A 29 8.82 10.67 -5.78
CA ASP A 29 8.74 10.87 -7.23
C ASP A 29 7.35 10.46 -7.77
N GLU A 30 6.84 9.29 -7.35
CA GLU A 30 5.50 8.83 -7.72
C GLU A 30 4.40 9.79 -7.23
N LEU A 31 4.53 10.32 -6.00
CA LEU A 31 3.58 11.31 -5.49
C LEU A 31 3.60 12.60 -6.31
N ALA A 32 4.77 13.04 -6.77
CA ALA A 32 4.90 14.21 -7.63
C ALA A 32 4.23 13.98 -9.00
N VAL A 33 4.32 12.76 -9.56
CA VAL A 33 3.59 12.38 -10.78
C VAL A 33 2.09 12.48 -10.57
N VAL A 34 1.55 11.90 -9.49
CA VAL A 34 0.11 11.96 -9.21
C VAL A 34 -0.39 13.41 -9.04
N ILE A 35 0.37 14.25 -8.35
CA ILE A 35 0.05 15.67 -8.23
C ILE A 35 0.00 16.31 -9.62
N HIS A 36 1.00 16.06 -10.47
CA HIS A 36 1.06 16.62 -11.80
C HIS A 36 -0.11 16.19 -12.69
N GLU A 37 -0.49 14.92 -12.63
CA GLU A 37 -1.65 14.38 -13.36
C GLU A 37 -2.96 15.05 -12.95
N ARG A 38 -3.20 15.23 -11.64
CA ARG A 38 -4.40 15.93 -11.13
C ARG A 38 -4.45 17.39 -11.57
N LEU A 39 -3.31 18.08 -11.54
CA LEU A 39 -3.20 19.46 -12.02
C LEU A 39 -3.51 19.55 -13.53
N LEU A 40 -2.98 18.63 -14.34
CA LEU A 40 -3.29 18.56 -15.78
C LEU A 40 -4.75 18.21 -16.04
N GLY A 41 -5.37 17.43 -15.15
CA GLY A 41 -6.80 17.13 -15.15
C GLY A 41 -7.70 18.32 -14.77
N GLY A 42 -7.11 19.42 -14.30
CA GLY A 42 -7.84 20.63 -13.90
C GLY A 42 -8.48 20.55 -12.51
N GLU A 43 -8.05 19.62 -11.66
CA GLU A 43 -8.48 19.57 -10.26
C GLU A 43 -7.91 20.77 -9.47
N ASP A 44 -8.68 21.30 -8.51
CA ASP A 44 -8.21 22.36 -7.62
C ASP A 44 -7.17 21.80 -6.64
N PRO A 45 -5.91 22.30 -6.63
CA PRO A 45 -4.91 21.88 -5.66
C PRO A 45 -5.41 21.92 -4.22
N TRP A 46 -6.19 22.93 -3.83
CA TRP A 46 -6.64 23.04 -2.44
C TRP A 46 -7.60 21.93 -2.04
N ASP A 47 -8.39 21.42 -2.99
CA ASP A 47 -9.33 20.34 -2.73
C ASP A 47 -8.63 18.99 -2.60
N PHE A 48 -7.63 18.71 -3.44
CA PHE A 48 -7.04 17.36 -3.50
C PHE A 48 -5.77 17.17 -2.65
N MET A 49 -5.10 18.25 -2.24
CA MET A 49 -3.88 18.16 -1.44
C MET A 49 -4.11 17.52 -0.06
N GLU A 50 -5.30 17.70 0.54
CA GLU A 50 -5.68 17.04 1.80
C GLU A 50 -5.89 15.53 1.67
N ASP A 51 -5.96 15.03 0.43
CA ASP A 51 -6.27 13.64 0.12
C ASP A 51 -5.03 12.82 -0.19
N LEU A 52 -3.89 13.49 -0.35
CA LEU A 52 -2.63 12.84 -0.71
C LEU A 52 -2.09 12.05 0.48
N PRO A 53 -1.63 10.82 0.25
CA PRO A 53 -0.86 10.11 1.26
C PRO A 53 0.46 10.83 1.51
N SER A 54 0.96 10.75 2.74
CA SER A 54 2.37 11.04 3.00
C SER A 54 3.28 10.04 2.28
N VAL A 55 4.56 10.39 2.14
CA VAL A 55 5.57 9.52 1.51
C VAL A 55 5.63 8.16 2.20
N ASP A 56 5.64 8.12 3.54
CA ASP A 56 5.70 6.87 4.29
C ASP A 56 4.41 6.03 4.12
N GLU A 57 3.25 6.68 4.00
CA GLU A 57 2.00 5.97 3.70
C GLU A 57 2.02 5.37 2.29
N LEU A 58 2.50 6.14 1.31
CA LEU A 58 2.63 5.66 -0.06
C LEU A 58 3.60 4.48 -0.13
N VAL A 59 4.73 4.50 0.58
CA VAL A 59 5.64 3.35 0.68
C VAL A 59 4.91 2.11 1.23
N VAL A 60 4.16 2.25 2.32
CA VAL A 60 3.40 1.12 2.90
C VAL A 60 2.34 0.59 1.92
N LEU A 61 1.65 1.48 1.21
CA LEU A 61 0.62 1.13 0.24
C LEU A 61 1.21 0.41 -0.98
N THR A 62 2.37 0.86 -1.49
CA THR A 62 3.09 0.23 -2.58
C THR A 62 3.60 -1.16 -2.20
N LEU A 63 4.29 -1.30 -1.06
CA LEU A 63 4.76 -2.60 -0.56
C LEU A 63 3.60 -3.60 -0.37
N ARG A 64 2.45 -3.11 0.10
CA ARG A 64 1.24 -3.92 0.20
C ARG A 64 0.73 -4.33 -1.18
N ALA A 65 0.65 -3.41 -2.14
CA ALA A 65 0.19 -3.70 -3.50
C ALA A 65 1.08 -4.74 -4.19
N GLU A 66 2.40 -4.63 -4.05
CA GLU A 66 3.38 -5.61 -4.53
C GLU A 66 3.16 -6.99 -3.90
N ASN A 67 2.92 -7.04 -2.57
CA ASN A 67 2.60 -8.31 -1.91
C ASN A 67 1.32 -8.93 -2.46
N ILE A 68 0.28 -8.14 -2.74
CA ILE A 68 -0.96 -8.62 -3.35
C ILE A 68 -0.70 -9.16 -4.76
N ALA A 69 0.02 -8.41 -5.59
CA ALA A 69 0.38 -8.80 -6.95
C ALA A 69 1.19 -10.11 -6.97
N ALA A 70 2.18 -10.24 -6.09
CA ALA A 70 2.98 -11.46 -5.95
C ALA A 70 2.15 -12.69 -5.52
N ASN A 71 0.97 -12.49 -4.93
CA ASN A 71 0.06 -13.55 -4.49
C ASN A 71 -1.13 -13.73 -5.44
N GLY A 72 -0.95 -13.42 -6.73
CA GLY A 72 -1.95 -13.65 -7.78
C GLY A 72 -3.06 -12.59 -7.82
N GLY A 73 -2.83 -11.42 -7.23
CA GLY A 73 -3.76 -10.28 -7.30
C GLY A 73 -5.06 -10.45 -6.52
N VAL A 74 -5.23 -11.56 -5.79
CA VAL A 74 -6.46 -11.83 -5.04
C VAL A 74 -6.57 -10.83 -3.87
N ARG A 75 -7.71 -10.11 -3.83
CA ARG A 75 -7.98 -9.14 -2.77
C ARG A 75 -7.86 -9.81 -1.38
N PRO A 76 -6.98 -9.33 -0.49
CA PRO A 76 -6.82 -9.91 0.83
C PRO A 76 -8.11 -9.80 1.66
N ASN A 77 -8.41 -10.85 2.44
CA ASN A 77 -9.32 -10.70 3.57
C ASN A 77 -8.67 -9.84 4.68
N SER A 78 -9.46 -9.34 5.62
CA SER A 78 -8.99 -8.45 6.71
C SER A 78 -7.86 -9.05 7.53
N SER A 79 -7.89 -10.36 7.81
CA SER A 79 -6.83 -11.05 8.56
C SER A 79 -5.51 -11.10 7.78
N ARG A 80 -5.57 -11.32 6.46
CA ARG A 80 -4.40 -11.29 5.58
C ARG A 80 -3.85 -9.88 5.46
N HIS A 81 -4.71 -8.88 5.29
CA HIS A 81 -4.33 -7.47 5.27
C HIS A 81 -3.56 -7.06 6.54
N TYR A 82 -4.08 -7.41 7.73
CA TYR A 82 -3.40 -7.17 9.00
C TYR A 82 -2.01 -7.79 9.05
N ARG A 83 -1.86 -9.05 8.60
CA ARG A 83 -0.56 -9.75 8.58
C ARG A 83 0.45 -9.07 7.65
N VAL A 84 0.02 -8.61 6.48
CA VAL A 84 0.87 -7.90 5.51
C VAL A 84 1.40 -6.60 6.12
N LEU A 85 0.52 -5.77 6.67
CA LEU A 85 0.93 -4.52 7.31
C LEU A 85 1.86 -4.76 8.50
N ARG A 86 1.56 -5.76 9.33
CA ARG A 86 2.43 -6.15 10.44
C ARG A 86 3.81 -6.60 9.96
N GLN A 87 3.91 -7.33 8.86
CA GLN A 87 5.21 -7.72 8.29
C GLN A 87 5.99 -6.48 7.82
N ILE A 88 5.35 -5.52 7.16
CA ILE A 88 6.01 -4.28 6.72
C ILE A 88 6.66 -3.55 7.92
N ALA A 89 5.94 -3.43 9.05
CA ALA A 89 6.49 -2.80 10.24
C ALA A 89 7.70 -3.54 10.83
N LEU A 90 7.73 -4.87 10.74
CA LEU A 90 8.87 -5.68 11.18
C LEU A 90 10.09 -5.50 10.27
N GLU A 91 9.87 -5.48 8.95
CA GLU A 91 10.94 -5.32 7.96
C GLU A 91 11.48 -3.89 7.91
N TYR A 92 10.61 -2.89 8.13
CA TYR A 92 10.93 -1.46 8.10
C TYR A 92 10.48 -0.78 9.39
N PRO A 93 11.24 -0.89 10.50
CA PRO A 93 10.81 -0.39 11.81
C PRO A 93 10.43 1.09 11.85
N ALA A 94 11.07 1.93 11.02
CA ALA A 94 10.75 3.36 10.92
C ALA A 94 9.35 3.65 10.36
N LEU A 95 8.71 2.70 9.64
CA LEU A 95 7.34 2.81 9.14
C LEU A 95 6.30 2.36 10.17
N THR A 96 6.71 1.89 11.35
CA THR A 96 5.80 1.37 12.39
C THR A 96 4.68 2.37 12.73
N PRO A 97 4.94 3.67 12.99
CA PRO A 97 3.88 4.63 13.31
C PRO A 97 2.85 4.74 12.19
N THR A 98 3.31 4.79 10.93
CA THR A 98 2.47 4.85 9.74
C THR A 98 1.61 3.61 9.58
N VAL A 99 2.19 2.43 9.79
CA VAL A 99 1.45 1.16 9.77
C VAL A 99 0.34 1.15 10.83
N TRP A 100 0.61 1.63 12.05
CA TRP A 100 -0.41 1.73 13.10
C TRP A 100 -1.52 2.72 12.75
N HIS A 101 -1.17 3.85 12.13
CA HIS A 101 -2.15 4.81 11.63
C HIS A 101 -3.08 4.15 10.60
N LEU A 102 -2.53 3.46 9.60
CA LEU A 102 -3.30 2.77 8.56
C LEU A 102 -4.15 1.60 9.09
N LEU A 103 -3.71 0.93 10.17
CA LEU A 103 -4.50 -0.09 10.86
C LEU A 103 -5.68 0.50 11.65
N GLY A 104 -5.51 1.71 12.19
CA GLY A 104 -6.53 2.41 12.96
C GLY A 104 -7.53 3.21 12.10
N ASP A 105 -7.12 3.62 10.90
CA ASP A 105 -7.91 4.47 10.00
C ASP A 105 -8.35 3.75 8.71
N ALA A 106 -9.52 3.11 8.76
CA ALA A 106 -10.14 2.48 7.60
C ALA A 106 -10.61 3.47 6.51
N LYS A 107 -10.57 4.78 6.75
CA LYS A 107 -10.90 5.84 5.78
C LYS A 107 -9.66 6.25 4.99
N ALA A 108 -8.52 6.43 5.65
CA ALA A 108 -7.22 6.72 5.01
C ALA A 108 -6.89 5.68 3.94
N TYR A 109 -7.07 4.40 4.28
CA TYR A 109 -6.92 3.28 3.36
C TYR A 109 -7.83 3.41 2.13
N ARG A 110 -9.15 3.63 2.32
CA ARG A 110 -10.12 3.62 1.20
C ARG A 110 -9.95 4.77 0.20
N ARG A 111 -9.40 5.91 0.63
CA ARG A 111 -9.28 7.09 -0.23
C ARG A 111 -8.21 6.90 -1.31
N TRP A 112 -7.13 6.18 -1.00
CA TRP A 112 -6.04 5.89 -1.95
C TRP A 112 -6.10 4.48 -2.55
N ASP A 113 -6.70 3.50 -1.87
CA ASP A 113 -6.90 2.15 -2.45
C ASP A 113 -7.96 2.14 -3.57
N ALA A 114 -8.65 3.27 -3.77
CA ALA A 114 -9.57 3.53 -4.87
C ALA A 114 -8.87 4.03 -6.14
N VAL A 115 -7.65 3.55 -6.43
CA VAL A 115 -7.12 3.59 -7.79
C VAL A 115 -8.08 2.75 -8.65
N PRO A 116 -8.79 3.33 -9.62
CA PRO A 116 -9.48 2.54 -10.62
C PRO A 116 -8.40 1.71 -11.31
N GLN A 117 -8.63 0.41 -11.52
CA GLN A 117 -7.85 -0.26 -12.54
C GLN A 117 -7.98 0.58 -13.81
N ALA A 118 -6.88 1.17 -14.27
CA ALA A 118 -6.81 1.65 -15.63
C ALA A 118 -7.16 0.42 -16.48
N ASP A 119 -8.30 0.48 -17.15
CA ASP A 119 -8.77 -0.57 -18.04
C ASP A 119 -7.66 -0.88 -19.03
N VAL A 120 -6.99 -2.02 -18.81
CA VAL A 120 -6.07 -2.59 -19.79
C VAL A 120 -6.96 -3.17 -20.89
N SER A 121 -7.16 -2.38 -21.94
CA SER A 121 -7.77 -2.81 -23.21
C SER A 121 -6.76 -3.54 -24.09
#